data_AF-A0A9X3MHM7-F1
#
_entry.id   AF-A0A9X3MHM7-F1
#
_cell.length_a   1.000
_cell.length_b   1.000
_cell.length_c   1.000
_cell.angle_alpha   90.00
_cell.angle_beta   90.00
_cell.angle_gamma   90.00
#
_symmetry.space_group_name_H-M   'P 1'
#
loop_
_entity.id
_entity.type
_entity.pdbx_description
1 polymer ?
#
loop_
_entity_poly.entity_id
_entity_poly.type
_entity_poly.pdbx_seq_one_letter_code
_entity_poly.pdbx_strand_id
1 'polypeptide(L)' 'MQKRNRYHWLRVVIGGVFGAIVVVVLFHLFGSLFGPLYQSEDESARNFVIFLACLFLGIVSGALFAYKYTVK' A
#
# COMPACT_ATOMS: atom_id res chain seq x y z
N MET A 1 -17.83 29.18 10.04
CA MET A 1 -18.31 27.87 10.54
C MET A 1 -17.71 26.76 9.67
N GLN A 2 -16.59 26.19 10.11
CA GLN A 2 -15.91 25.10 9.42
C GLN A 2 -16.71 23.80 9.71
N LYS A 3 -17.51 23.34 8.74
CA LYS A 3 -18.18 22.02 8.83
C LYS A 3 -17.10 20.95 8.86
N ARG A 4 -16.62 20.60 10.06
CA ARG A 4 -15.68 19.50 10.28
C ARG A 4 -16.33 18.23 9.76
N ASN A 5 -15.91 17.82 8.57
CA ASN A 5 -16.51 16.72 7.83
C ASN A 5 -16.39 15.44 8.68
N ARG A 6 -17.51 14.90 9.15
CA ARG A 6 -17.54 13.74 10.09
C ARG A 6 -16.87 12.49 9.52
N TYR A 7 -16.63 12.46 8.21
CA TYR A 7 -16.07 11.33 7.47
C TYR A 7 -14.60 11.49 7.05
N HIS A 8 -13.86 12.45 7.65
CA HIS A 8 -12.44 12.66 7.31
C HIS A 8 -11.59 11.41 7.59
N TRP A 9 -11.83 10.72 8.71
CA TRP A 9 -11.15 9.47 9.06
C TRP A 9 -11.40 8.36 8.02
N LEU A 10 -12.63 8.27 7.50
CA LEU A 10 -13.01 7.27 6.50
C LEU A 10 -12.22 7.48 5.20
N ARG A 11 -12.02 8.73 4.77
CA ARG A 11 -11.21 9.06 3.59
C ARG A 11 -9.74 8.69 3.76
N VAL A 12 -9.19 8.88 4.96
CA VAL A 12 -7.82 8.47 5.28
C VAL A 12 -7.67 6.95 5.21
N VAL A 13 -8.63 6.20 5.77
CA VAL A 13 -8.66 4.73 5.68
C VAL A 13 -8.76 4.27 4.23
N ILE A 14 -9.67 4.86 3.43
CA ILE A 14 -9.79 4.55 2.00
C ILE A 14 -8.48 4.83 1.26
N GLY A 15 -7.80 5.94 1.58
CA GLY A 15 -6.48 6.24 1.02
C GLY A 15 -5.43 5.17 1.34
N GLY A 16 -5.39 4.69 2.59
CA GLY A 16 -4.49 3.61 2.98
C GLY A 16 -4.80 2.29 2.29
N VAL A 17 -6.09 1.93 2.17
CA VAL A 17 -6.54 0.74 1.43
C VAL A 17 -6.15 0.84 -0.05
N PHE A 18 -6.33 2.01 -0.68
CA PHE A 18 -5.92 2.23 -2.06
C PHE A 18 -4.40 2.06 -2.22
N GLY A 19 -3.60 2.60 -1.30
CA GLY A 19 -2.15 2.40 -1.27
C GLY A 19 -1.75 0.93 -1.17
N ALA A 20 -2.42 0.14 -0.31
CA ALA A 20 -2.22 -1.30 -0.23
C ALA A 20 -2.53 -2.02 -1.56
N ILE A 21 -3.66 -1.70 -2.19
CA ILE A 21 -4.07 -2.29 -3.46
C ILE A 21 -3.01 -2.05 -4.53
N VAL A 22 -2.48 -0.83 -4.63
CA VAL A 22 -1.42 -0.50 -5.60
C VAL A 22 -0.17 -1.37 -5.38
N VAL A 23 0.28 -1.54 -4.14
CA VAL A 23 1.43 -2.40 -3.84
C VAL A 23 1.16 -3.85 -4.21
N VAL A 24 -0.01 -4.39 -3.85
CA VAL A 24 -0.39 -5.77 -4.19
C VAL A 24 -0.41 -5.99 -5.70
N VAL A 25 -0.99 -5.06 -6.46
CA VAL A 25 -1.03 -5.14 -7.93
C VAL A 25 0.37 -5.11 -8.51
N LEU A 26 1.24 -4.19 -8.05
CA LEU A 26 2.61 -4.10 -8.54
C LEU A 26 3.40 -5.38 -8.25
N PHE A 27 3.35 -5.90 -7.01
CA PHE A 27 4.04 -7.13 -6.65
C PHE A 27 3.48 -8.36 -7.38
N HIS A 28 2.19 -8.40 -7.67
CA HIS A 28 1.60 -9.45 -8.49
C HIS A 28 2.15 -9.42 -9.93
N LEU A 29 2.25 -8.23 -10.53
CA LEU A 29 2.84 -8.06 -11.87
C LEU A 29 4.33 -8.39 -11.89
N PHE A 30 5.09 -7.97 -10.88
CA PHE A 30 6.50 -8.34 -10.77
C PHE A 30 6.66 -9.84 -10.51
N GLY A 31 5.82 -10.44 -9.68
CA GLY A 31 5.83 -11.87 -9.41
C GLY A 31 5.50 -12.70 -10.63
N SER A 32 4.58 -12.27 -11.50
CA SER A 32 4.27 -13.00 -12.74
C SER A 32 5.37 -12.91 -13.78
N LEU A 33 6.08 -11.77 -13.86
CA LEU A 33 7.18 -11.56 -14.81
C LEU A 33 8.51 -12.17 -14.34
N PHE A 34 8.83 -12.05 -13.05
CA PHE A 34 10.14 -12.40 -12.50
C PHE A 34 10.11 -13.58 -11.53
N GLY A 35 8.93 -14.08 -11.14
CA GLY A 35 8.78 -15.22 -10.21
C GLY A 35 9.54 -16.48 -10.63
N PRO A 36 9.57 -16.88 -11.92
CA PRO A 36 10.36 -18.02 -12.38
C PRO A 36 11.88 -17.85 -12.20
N LEU A 37 12.37 -16.62 -12.05
CA LEU A 37 13.80 -16.33 -11.87
C LEU A 37 14.24 -16.45 -10.40
N TYR A 38 13.30 -16.50 -9.45
CA TYR A 38 13.58 -16.48 -8.01
C TYR A 38 12.81 -17.58 -7.28
N GLN A 39 13.11 -18.84 -7.60
CA GLN A 39 12.41 -20.02 -7.05
C GLN A 39 13.05 -20.65 -5.82
N SER A 40 14.19 -20.13 -5.35
CA SER A 40 14.79 -20.67 -4.12
C SER A 40 13.98 -20.28 -2.88
N GLU A 41 13.98 -21.16 -1.87
CA GLU A 41 13.24 -20.96 -0.62
C GLU A 41 13.68 -19.66 0.10
N ASP A 42 15.00 -19.43 0.19
CA ASP A 42 15.58 -18.22 0.78
C ASP A 42 15.17 -16.93 0.06
N GLU A 43 15.08 -16.97 -1.27
CA GLU A 43 14.62 -15.82 -2.07
C GLU A 43 13.15 -15.53 -1.84
N SER A 44 12.32 -16.57 -1.71
CA SER A 44 10.89 -16.42 -1.46
C SER A 44 10.62 -15.74 -0.11
N ALA A 45 11.32 -16.16 0.95
CA ALA A 45 11.20 -15.57 2.27
C ALA A 45 11.67 -14.11 2.30
N ARG A 46 12.81 -13.82 1.66
CA ARG A 46 13.32 -12.44 1.52
C ARG A 46 12.33 -11.55 0.75
N ASN A 47 11.82 -12.02 -0.38
CA ASN A 47 10.88 -11.27 -1.21
C ASN A 47 9.55 -11.02 -0.48
N PHE A 48 9.10 -11.96 0.35
CA PHE A 48 7.93 -11.77 1.21
C PHE A 48 8.13 -10.68 2.26
N VAL A 49 9.31 -10.61 2.90
CA VAL A 49 9.65 -9.53 3.84
C VAL A 49 9.68 -8.17 3.11
N ILE A 50 10.26 -8.12 1.91
CA ILE A 50 10.27 -6.91 1.09
C ILE A 50 8.83 -6.50 0.73
N PHE A 51 7.98 -7.45 0.33
CA PHE A 51 6.58 -7.20 0.06
C PHE A 51 5.86 -6.59 1.28
N LEU A 52 6.04 -7.16 2.48
CA LEU A 52 5.44 -6.64 3.71
C LEU A 52 5.90 -5.21 4.01
N ALA A 53 7.19 -4.93 3.85
CA ALA A 53 7.74 -3.59 4.05
C ALA A 53 7.12 -2.59 3.05
N CYS A 54 7.07 -2.95 1.76
CA CYS A 54 6.44 -2.12 0.73
C CYS A 54 4.94 -1.93 0.98
N LEU A 55 4.24 -2.97 1.44
CA LEU A 55 2.81 -2.91 1.74
C LEU A 55 2.53 -1.91 2.86
N PHE A 56 3.31 -1.98 3.94
CA PHE A 56 3.21 -1.04 5.04
C PHE A 56 3.45 0.40 4.56
N LEU A 57 4.51 0.63 3.78
CA LEU A 57 4.82 1.95 3.22
C LEU A 57 3.72 2.44 2.25
N GLY A 58 3.13 1.54 1.47
CA GLY A 58 1.98 1.84 0.60
C GLY A 58 0.76 2.29 1.39
N ILE A 59 0.43 1.59 2.49
CA ILE A 59 -0.68 1.97 3.38
C ILE A 59 -0.42 3.34 4.00
N VAL A 60 0.76 3.56 4.57
CA VAL A 60 1.11 4.82 5.23
C VAL A 60 1.11 5.99 4.23
N SER A 61 1.73 5.82 3.07
CA SER A 61 1.76 6.86 2.04
C SER A 61 0.37 7.18 1.47
N GLY A 62 -0.45 6.16 1.22
CA GLY A 62 -1.84 6.34 0.78
C GLY A 62 -2.71 7.05 1.81
N ALA A 63 -2.56 6.70 3.09
CA ALA A 63 -3.26 7.37 4.19
C ALA A 63 -2.80 8.84 4.36
N LEU A 64 -1.49 9.10 4.32
CA LEU A 64 -0.93 10.46 4.39
C LEU A 64 -1.36 11.34 3.22
N PHE A 65 -1.38 10.76 2.01
CA PHE A 65 -1.89 11.44 0.83
C PHE A 65 -3.35 11.84 1.03
N ALA A 66 -4.23 10.89 1.37
CA ALA A 66 -5.65 11.18 1.62
C ALA A 66 -5.88 12.20 2.75
N TYR A 67 -5.07 12.14 3.81
CA TYR A 67 -5.09 13.14 4.89
C TYR A 67 -4.80 14.56 4.37
N LYS A 68 -3.75 14.72 3.55
CA LYS A 68 -3.35 16.02 2.97
C LYS A 68 -4.44 16.66 2.11
N TYR A 69 -5.25 15.86 1.39
CA TYR A 69 -6.35 16.36 0.54
C TYR A 69 -7.69 16.48 1.27
N THR A 70 -7.82 15.89 2.46
CA THR A 70 -9.09 15.89 3.22
C THR A 70 -9.09 16.89 4.38
N VAL A 71 -7.92 17.20 4.94
CA VAL A 71 -7.77 18.06 6.13
C VAL A 71 -7.26 19.47 5.78
N LYS A 72 -6.86 19.70 4.53
CA LYS A 72 -6.75 21.06 3.96
C LYS A 72 -8.14 21.63 3.68
#